data_AF-R6U2Z4-F1
#
_entry.id   AF-R6U2Z4-F1
#
_cell.length_a   1.000
_cell.length_b   1.000
_cell.length_c   1.000
_cell.angle_alpha   90.00
_cell.angle_beta   90.00
_cell.angle_gamma   90.00
#
_symmetry.space_group_name_H-M   'P 1'
#
loop_
_entity.id
_entity.type
_entity.pdbx_description
1 polymer ?
#
loop_
_entity_poly.entity_id
_entity_poly.type
_entity_poly.pdbx_seq_one_letter_code
_entity_poly.pdbx_strand_id
1 'polypeptide(L)'
;MSANKTKKVRWGDIYYCDSGNMKGSVQCVKRPVIVVQTNKLNATSPTVTVAIITSVLKKVGMDTHIEIGKEFGLKELSMIMLEQLRTVDKLEELGEFIGTVATDEDKVIEIQRGLKFALGIPMKTKQKRTRMVMSLCPHCREEFINVPDNIIKRVYPLQAEKEPCDKCKVRYGYDYLIMKRYKHNEQRRDS
;
A
#
# COMPACT_ATOMS: atom_id res chain seq x y z
N MET A 1 27.99 -28.98 16.11
CA MET A 1 26.67 -28.34 16.16
C MET A 1 26.87 -26.84 16.07
N SER A 2 26.86 -26.27 14.85
CA SER A 2 27.09 -24.84 14.67
C SER A 2 25.74 -24.14 14.72
N ALA A 3 25.51 -23.32 15.75
CA ALA A 3 24.33 -22.49 15.88
C ALA A 3 24.34 -21.45 14.75
N ASN A 4 23.64 -21.75 13.66
CA ASN A 4 23.51 -20.84 12.53
C ASN A 4 22.64 -19.67 13.01
N LYS A 5 23.26 -18.51 13.22
CA LYS A 5 22.56 -17.24 13.51
C LYS A 5 21.55 -17.03 12.39
N THR A 6 20.27 -17.28 12.66
CA THR A 6 19.18 -16.97 11.74
C THR A 6 19.22 -15.47 11.46
N LYS A 7 19.71 -15.09 10.27
CA LYS A 7 19.58 -13.71 9.79
C LYS A 7 18.11 -13.35 9.87
N LYS A 8 17.82 -12.24 10.54
CA LYS A 8 16.44 -11.80 10.76
C LYS A 8 15.84 -11.34 9.44
N VAL A 9 15.10 -12.22 8.77
CA VAL A 9 14.41 -11.96 7.51
C VAL A 9 13.33 -10.90 7.72
N ARG A 10 13.31 -9.84 6.91
CA ARG A 10 12.29 -8.78 6.99
C ARG A 10 11.55 -8.60 5.67
N TRP A 11 10.38 -8.01 5.77
CA TRP A 11 9.57 -7.55 4.65
C TRP A 11 10.39 -6.60 3.78
N GLY A 12 10.32 -6.80 2.46
CA GLY A 12 11.04 -6.02 1.47
C GLY A 12 12.50 -6.45 1.26
N ASP A 13 13.02 -7.40 2.04
CA ASP A 13 14.35 -7.96 1.82
C ASP A 13 14.34 -8.87 0.58
N ILE A 14 15.42 -8.80 -0.19
CA ILE A 14 15.63 -9.56 -1.42
C ILE A 14 16.73 -10.59 -1.18
N TYR A 15 16.45 -11.84 -1.56
CA TYR A 15 17.37 -12.96 -1.42
C TYR A 15 17.43 -13.78 -2.71
N TYR A 16 18.51 -14.52 -2.92
CA TYR A 16 18.45 -15.66 -3.83
C TYR A 16 17.67 -16.80 -3.18
N CYS A 17 16.72 -17.37 -3.90
CA CYS A 17 16.00 -18.57 -3.51
C CYS A 17 16.43 -19.73 -4.39
N ASP A 18 16.79 -20.83 -3.75
CA ASP A 18 16.86 -22.13 -4.41
C ASP A 18 15.44 -22.72 -4.43
N SER A 19 14.98 -23.25 -5.57
CA SER A 19 13.61 -23.77 -5.67
C SER A 19 13.46 -25.22 -5.22
N GLY A 20 14.48 -25.79 -4.56
CA GLY A 20 14.46 -27.16 -4.06
C GLY A 20 14.70 -28.21 -5.14
N ASN A 21 15.36 -29.29 -4.70
CA ASN A 21 16.07 -30.33 -5.45
C ASN A 21 15.47 -30.83 -6.77
N MET A 22 16.30 -30.93 -7.81
CA MET A 22 16.07 -31.82 -8.95
C MET A 22 17.17 -32.88 -9.10
N LYS A 23 16.73 -34.12 -9.35
CA LYS A 23 17.56 -35.27 -9.73
C LYS A 23 18.21 -35.01 -11.10
N GLY A 24 19.53 -35.13 -11.21
CA GLY A 24 20.27 -35.15 -12.49
C GLY A 24 21.18 -33.93 -12.74
N SER A 25 21.74 -33.82 -13.96
CA SER A 25 22.78 -32.85 -14.35
C SER A 25 22.28 -31.46 -14.76
N VAL A 26 21.05 -31.09 -14.40
CA VAL A 26 20.45 -29.81 -14.80
C VAL A 26 20.88 -28.74 -13.79
N GLN A 27 21.61 -27.72 -14.25
CA GLN A 27 22.02 -26.58 -13.42
C GLN A 27 20.79 -25.89 -12.81
N CYS A 28 20.73 -25.85 -11.48
CA CYS A 28 19.67 -25.15 -10.74
C CYS A 28 19.90 -23.63 -10.85
N VAL A 29 19.02 -22.94 -11.58
CA VAL A 29 19.08 -21.48 -11.69
C VAL A 29 18.47 -20.89 -10.41
N LYS A 30 19.32 -20.49 -9.45
CA LYS A 30 18.91 -19.68 -8.30
C LYS A 30 18.25 -18.40 -8.81
N ARG A 31 17.08 -18.06 -8.28
CA ARG A 31 16.34 -16.86 -8.69
C ARG A 31 16.25 -15.86 -7.55
N PRO A 32 16.39 -14.56 -7.82
CA PRO A 32 16.08 -13.55 -6.81
C PRO A 32 14.58 -13.62 -6.45
N VAL A 33 14.29 -13.42 -5.17
CA VAL A 33 12.94 -13.33 -4.61
C VAL A 33 12.89 -12.20 -3.59
N ILE A 34 11.72 -11.60 -3.42
CA ILE A 34 11.46 -10.58 -2.41
C ILE A 34 10.53 -11.11 -1.33
N VAL A 35 10.82 -10.81 -0.07
CA VAL A 35 9.99 -11.17 1.07
C VAL A 35 8.78 -10.25 1.16
N VAL A 36 7.58 -10.83 1.11
CA VAL A 36 6.31 -10.09 1.18
C VAL A 36 5.51 -10.39 2.44
N GLN A 37 5.95 -11.37 3.24
CA GLN A 37 5.33 -11.70 4.52
C GLN A 37 5.66 -10.67 5.62
N THR A 38 4.73 -10.46 6.54
CA THR A 38 4.90 -9.52 7.65
C THR A 38 6.07 -9.87 8.57
N ASN A 39 6.75 -8.84 9.09
CA ASN A 39 7.89 -9.01 10.02
C ASN A 39 7.54 -9.80 11.29
N LYS A 40 6.29 -9.72 11.76
CA LYS A 40 5.83 -10.48 12.94
C LYS A 40 5.89 -11.98 12.68
N LEU A 41 5.39 -12.43 11.52
CA LEU A 41 5.45 -13.83 11.12
C LEU A 41 6.88 -14.25 10.74
N ASN A 42 7.67 -13.35 10.14
CA ASN A 42 9.07 -13.63 9.81
C ASN A 42 9.94 -13.82 11.07
N ALA A 43 9.56 -13.26 12.21
CA ALA A 43 10.29 -13.44 13.45
C ALA A 43 10.05 -14.82 14.11
N THR A 44 8.89 -15.45 13.88
CA THR A 44 8.46 -16.65 14.61
C THR A 44 8.32 -17.89 13.75
N SER A 45 7.96 -17.74 12.47
CA SER A 45 7.73 -18.88 11.56
C SER A 45 9.06 -19.47 11.05
N PRO A 46 9.17 -20.79 10.83
CA PRO A 46 10.29 -21.36 10.06
C PRO A 46 10.24 -20.98 8.57
N THR A 47 9.06 -20.67 8.05
CA THR A 47 8.82 -20.35 6.64
C THR A 47 8.54 -18.87 6.41
N VAL A 48 8.64 -18.44 5.15
CA VAL A 48 8.34 -17.08 4.71
C VAL A 48 7.73 -17.05 3.32
N THR A 49 6.73 -16.19 3.13
CA THR A 49 6.16 -15.93 1.80
C THR A 49 7.00 -14.90 1.03
N VAL A 50 7.37 -15.27 -0.19
CA VAL A 50 8.18 -14.49 -1.13
C VAL A 50 7.46 -14.36 -2.47
N ALA A 51 7.81 -13.33 -3.25
CA ALA A 51 7.43 -13.18 -4.65
C ALA A 51 8.66 -13.34 -5.55
N ILE A 52 8.48 -13.93 -6.74
CA ILE A 52 9.56 -14.18 -7.70
C ILE A 52 10.01 -12.88 -8.37
N ILE A 53 11.33 -12.73 -8.58
CA ILE A 53 11.92 -11.66 -9.39
C ILE A 53 12.51 -12.27 -10.67
N THR A 54 12.24 -11.63 -11.81
CA THR A 54 12.76 -12.01 -13.13
C THR A 54 13.51 -10.84 -13.76
N SER A 55 14.60 -11.10 -14.49
CA SER A 55 15.26 -10.08 -15.32
C SER A 55 14.59 -9.88 -16.68
N VAL A 56 13.67 -10.78 -17.06
CA VAL A 56 12.86 -10.61 -18.27
C VAL A 56 11.69 -9.68 -17.97
N LEU A 57 11.72 -8.49 -18.55
CA LEU A 57 10.62 -7.53 -18.48
C LEU A 57 9.46 -8.02 -19.38
N LYS A 58 8.33 -8.39 -18.79
CA LYS A 58 7.14 -8.86 -19.51
C LYS A 58 5.93 -7.99 -19.16
N LYS A 59 5.08 -7.70 -20.15
CA LYS A 59 3.78 -7.02 -19.97
C LYS A 59 3.86 -5.80 -19.04
N VAL A 60 4.59 -4.78 -19.48
CA VAL A 60 4.68 -3.47 -18.81
C VAL A 60 3.26 -2.89 -18.70
N GLY A 61 2.79 -2.61 -17.47
CA GLY A 61 1.45 -2.05 -17.22
C GLY A 61 0.45 -2.96 -16.48
N MET A 62 0.88 -4.12 -15.97
CA MET A 62 0.08 -4.89 -15.00
C MET A 62 0.39 -4.44 -13.58
N ASP A 63 -0.63 -4.23 -12.74
CA ASP A 63 -0.47 -3.82 -11.34
C ASP A 63 0.33 -4.84 -10.49
N THR A 64 0.47 -6.09 -10.95
CA THR A 64 1.26 -7.14 -10.29
C THR A 64 2.73 -7.15 -10.69
N HIS A 65 3.11 -6.39 -11.71
CA HIS A 65 4.47 -6.32 -12.24
C HIS A 65 5.13 -5.02 -11.79
N ILE A 66 6.18 -5.14 -10.97
CA ILE A 66 6.85 -3.97 -10.39
C ILE A 66 8.31 -3.97 -10.77
N GLU A 67 8.72 -2.91 -11.45
CA GLU A 67 10.11 -2.73 -11.88
C GLU A 67 11.00 -2.42 -10.68
N ILE A 68 12.14 -3.12 -10.61
CA ILE A 68 13.20 -2.93 -9.61
C ILE A 68 14.54 -3.17 -10.27
N GLY A 69 15.61 -2.53 -9.81
CA GLY A 69 16.91 -2.66 -10.44
C GLY A 69 18.10 -2.69 -9.50
N LYS A 70 19.20 -2.15 -10.01
CA LYS A 70 20.51 -2.12 -9.36
C LYS A 70 20.49 -1.32 -8.06
N GLU A 71 19.58 -0.36 -7.94
CA GLU A 71 19.35 0.45 -6.74
C GLU A 71 18.97 -0.40 -5.50
N PHE A 72 18.48 -1.63 -5.71
CA PHE A 72 18.16 -2.58 -4.65
C PHE A 72 19.13 -3.78 -4.60
N GLY A 73 20.32 -3.66 -5.22
CA GLY A 73 21.38 -4.69 -5.18
C GLY A 73 21.32 -5.75 -6.28
N LEU A 74 20.35 -5.67 -7.21
CA LEU A 74 20.28 -6.60 -8.35
C LEU A 74 21.36 -6.30 -9.39
N LYS A 75 21.68 -7.29 -10.23
CA LYS A 75 22.71 -7.14 -11.29
C LYS A 75 22.24 -6.30 -12.48
N GLU A 76 20.94 -6.31 -12.74
CA GLU A 76 20.31 -5.69 -13.90
C GLU A 76 18.87 -5.27 -13.58
N LEU A 77 18.27 -4.49 -14.48
CA LEU A 77 16.85 -4.13 -14.37
C LEU A 77 16.01 -5.41 -14.38
N SER A 78 15.10 -5.51 -13.43
CA SER A 78 14.32 -6.70 -13.14
C SER A 78 12.89 -6.32 -12.77
N MET A 79 12.06 -7.33 -12.56
CA MET A 79 10.64 -7.17 -12.29
C MET A 79 10.19 -8.17 -11.23
N ILE A 80 9.50 -7.67 -10.21
CA ILE A 80 8.77 -8.49 -9.24
C ILE A 80 7.47 -8.95 -9.88
N MET A 81 7.17 -10.25 -9.78
CA MET A 81 5.92 -10.86 -10.25
C MET A 81 5.05 -11.22 -9.05
N LEU A 82 4.13 -10.33 -8.66
CA LEU A 82 3.32 -10.49 -7.45
C LEU A 82 2.22 -11.55 -7.58
N GLU A 83 1.91 -12.01 -8.78
CA GLU A 83 1.06 -13.17 -9.01
C GLU A 83 1.80 -14.50 -8.77
N GLN A 84 3.13 -14.49 -8.72
CA GLN A 84 3.97 -15.67 -8.46
C GLN A 84 4.47 -15.68 -7.02
N LEU A 85 3.55 -15.81 -6.08
CA LEU A 85 3.86 -15.97 -4.65
C LEU A 85 4.20 -17.42 -4.32
N ARG A 86 5.21 -17.61 -3.45
CA ARG A 86 5.56 -18.92 -2.88
C ARG A 86 5.88 -18.77 -1.40
N THR A 87 5.56 -19.79 -0.62
CA THR A 87 6.07 -19.92 0.75
C THR A 87 7.25 -20.87 0.72
N VAL A 88 8.37 -20.43 1.29
CA VAL A 88 9.65 -21.14 1.27
C VAL A 88 10.20 -21.31 2.68
N ASP A 89 11.00 -22.36 2.88
CA ASP A 89 11.74 -22.56 4.12
C ASP A 89 12.95 -21.62 4.23
N LYS A 90 13.13 -20.99 5.40
CA LYS A 90 14.20 -19.99 5.59
C LYS A 90 15.61 -20.58 5.63
N LEU A 91 15.74 -21.85 6.00
CA LEU A 91 17.03 -22.51 6.16
C LEU A 91 17.41 -23.28 4.90
N GLU A 92 16.45 -23.94 4.26
CA GLU A 92 16.70 -24.80 3.11
C GLU A 92 16.67 -24.05 1.77
N GLU A 93 15.75 -23.10 1.59
CA GLU A 93 15.49 -22.48 0.28
C GLU A 93 16.02 -21.03 0.17
N LEU A 94 16.06 -20.27 1.28
CA LEU A 94 16.58 -18.91 1.28
C LEU A 94 18.12 -18.88 1.40
N GLY A 95 18.76 -18.39 0.34
CA GLY A 95 20.20 -18.26 0.26
C GLY A 95 20.72 -16.87 0.61
N GLU A 96 21.58 -16.34 -0.26
CA GLU A 96 22.29 -15.09 -0.03
C GLU A 96 21.36 -13.88 -0.10
N PHE A 97 21.58 -12.92 0.81
CA PHE A 97 20.92 -11.62 0.80
C PHE A 97 21.49 -10.75 -0.32
N ILE A 98 20.62 -10.09 -1.07
CA ILE A 98 20.96 -9.21 -2.19
C ILE A 98 20.84 -7.74 -1.78
N GLY A 99 19.71 -7.38 -1.19
CA GLY A 99 19.38 -5.99 -0.86
C GLY A 99 17.98 -5.86 -0.29
N THR A 100 17.44 -4.65 -0.21
CA THR A 100 16.11 -4.42 0.36
C THR A 100 15.44 -3.22 -0.30
N VAL A 101 14.13 -3.31 -0.54
CA VAL A 101 13.32 -2.19 -1.03
C VAL A 101 12.71 -1.37 0.11
N ALA A 102 12.90 -1.80 1.36
CA ALA A 102 12.23 -1.20 2.52
C ALA A 102 12.61 0.27 2.78
N THR A 103 13.69 0.77 2.16
CA THR A 103 14.13 2.16 2.24
C THR A 103 13.47 3.08 1.22
N ASP A 104 12.75 2.53 0.24
CA ASP A 104 12.06 3.29 -0.81
C ASP A 104 10.54 3.24 -0.56
N GLU A 105 10.00 4.32 -0.01
CA GLU A 105 8.58 4.40 0.36
C GLU A 105 7.64 4.24 -0.84
N ASP A 106 8.00 4.77 -2.00
CA ASP A 106 7.18 4.70 -3.20
C ASP A 106 7.09 3.26 -3.70
N LYS A 107 8.23 2.54 -3.74
CA LYS A 107 8.26 1.11 -4.07
C LYS A 107 7.56 0.26 -3.04
N VAL A 108 7.69 0.57 -1.75
CA VAL A 108 6.95 -0.12 -0.70
C VAL A 108 5.44 0.00 -0.95
N ILE A 109 4.97 1.21 -1.25
CA ILE A 109 3.55 1.46 -1.52
C ILE A 109 3.12 0.74 -2.80
N GLU A 110 3.90 0.82 -3.88
CA GLU A 110 3.63 0.14 -5.15
C GLU A 110 3.44 -1.38 -4.94
N ILE A 111 4.36 -2.03 -4.22
CA ILE A 111 4.30 -3.47 -3.89
C ILE A 111 3.06 -3.81 -3.06
N GLN A 112 2.74 -3.00 -2.05
CA GLN A 112 1.54 -3.24 -1.24
C GLN A 112 0.24 -3.08 -2.04
N ARG A 113 0.21 -2.19 -3.03
CA ARG A 113 -0.94 -2.04 -3.93
C ARG A 113 -1.05 -3.22 -4.86
N GLY A 114 0.05 -3.62 -5.50
CA GLY A 114 0.09 -4.78 -6.38
C GLY A 114 -0.28 -6.08 -5.66
N LEU A 115 0.15 -6.27 -4.41
CA LEU A 115 -0.23 -7.44 -3.61
C LEU A 115 -1.73 -7.46 -3.30
N LYS A 116 -2.32 -6.30 -3.00
CA LYS A 116 -3.77 -6.21 -2.79
C LYS A 116 -4.52 -6.55 -4.07
N PHE A 117 -4.06 -6.03 -5.20
CA PHE A 117 -4.63 -6.35 -6.50
C PHE A 117 -4.52 -7.86 -6.82
N ALA A 118 -3.33 -8.44 -6.69
CA ALA A 118 -3.05 -9.86 -6.95
C ALA A 118 -3.93 -10.81 -6.10
N LEU A 119 -4.25 -10.41 -4.87
CA LEU A 119 -5.04 -11.21 -3.93
C LEU A 119 -6.53 -10.83 -3.91
N GLY A 120 -7.00 -9.96 -4.81
CA GLY A 120 -8.39 -9.50 -4.84
C GLY A 120 -8.81 -8.70 -3.60
N ILE A 121 -7.85 -8.16 -2.85
CA ILE A 121 -8.11 -7.34 -1.66
C ILE A 121 -8.51 -5.94 -2.13
N PRO A 122 -9.72 -5.48 -1.80
CA PRO A 122 -10.19 -4.19 -2.29
C PRO A 122 -9.35 -3.06 -1.72
N MET A 123 -8.84 -2.22 -2.61
CA MET A 123 -8.20 -0.99 -2.24
C MET A 123 -9.27 0.01 -1.84
N LYS A 124 -9.26 0.45 -0.57
CA LYS A 124 -10.07 1.61 -0.17
C LYS A 124 -9.57 2.80 -0.99
N THR A 125 -10.34 3.22 -1.98
CA THR A 125 -10.15 4.54 -2.56
C THR A 125 -10.25 5.52 -1.40
N LYS A 126 -9.19 6.29 -1.14
CA LYS A 126 -9.32 7.44 -0.27
C LYS A 126 -10.31 8.35 -1.01
N GLN A 127 -11.60 8.21 -0.77
CA GLN A 127 -12.58 9.19 -1.20
C GLN A 127 -12.01 10.52 -0.74
N LYS A 128 -11.65 11.39 -1.69
CA LYS A 128 -11.13 12.73 -1.39
C LYS A 128 -12.12 13.32 -0.39
N ARG A 129 -11.71 13.43 0.88
CA ARG A 129 -12.52 14.08 1.90
C ARG A 129 -12.55 15.54 1.47
N THR A 130 -13.56 15.96 0.71
CA THR A 130 -13.82 17.36 0.44
C THR A 130 -14.20 17.99 1.78
N ARG A 131 -13.16 18.49 2.47
CA ARG A 131 -13.26 19.36 3.62
C ARG A 131 -13.09 20.76 3.09
N MET A 132 -14.17 21.53 3.07
CA MET A 132 -14.16 22.92 2.64
C MET A 132 -14.51 23.79 3.83
N VAL A 133 -13.76 24.86 4.06
CA VAL A 133 -14.08 25.88 5.05
C VAL A 133 -14.69 27.07 4.32
N MET A 134 -15.82 27.56 4.81
CA MET A 134 -16.47 28.78 4.30
C MET A 134 -17.06 29.59 5.44
N SER A 135 -16.94 30.91 5.35
CA SER A 135 -17.60 31.84 6.24
C SER A 135 -19.05 32.02 5.76
N LEU A 136 -20.04 31.53 6.51
CA LEU A 136 -21.45 31.50 6.07
C LEU A 136 -22.38 32.24 7.04
N CYS A 137 -23.27 33.06 6.49
CA CYS A 137 -24.36 33.67 7.24
C CYS A 137 -25.47 32.64 7.58
N PRO A 138 -26.37 32.95 8.53
CA PRO A 138 -27.43 32.03 8.97
C PRO A 138 -28.34 31.52 7.85
N HIS A 139 -28.59 32.32 6.81
CA HIS A 139 -29.41 31.92 5.67
C HIS A 139 -28.64 31.05 4.68
N CYS A 140 -27.42 31.44 4.31
CA CYS A 140 -26.64 30.70 3.33
C CYS A 140 -26.18 29.33 3.86
N ARG A 141 -25.97 29.19 5.18
CA ARG A 141 -25.64 27.89 5.79
C ARG A 141 -26.78 26.87 5.70
N GLU A 142 -28.03 27.31 5.72
CA GLU A 142 -29.20 26.41 5.68
C GLU A 142 -29.22 25.62 4.38
N GLU A 143 -28.85 26.26 3.26
CA GLU A 143 -28.73 25.59 1.97
C GLU A 143 -27.71 24.44 1.99
N PHE A 144 -26.66 24.54 2.81
CA PHE A 144 -25.71 23.44 2.98
C PHE A 144 -26.22 22.41 4.01
N ILE A 145 -26.91 22.84 5.08
CA ILE A 145 -27.49 21.95 6.10
C ILE A 145 -28.55 21.04 5.49
N ASN A 146 -29.33 21.58 4.55
CA ASN A 146 -30.43 20.87 3.91
C ASN A 146 -29.98 19.83 2.88
N VAL A 147 -28.69 19.79 2.54
CA VAL A 147 -28.12 18.70 1.74
C VAL A 147 -27.89 17.50 2.68
N PRO A 148 -28.61 16.37 2.50
CA PRO A 148 -28.60 15.25 3.46
C PRO A 148 -27.22 14.65 3.72
N ASP A 149 -26.37 14.71 2.69
CA ASP A 149 -25.00 14.19 2.73
C ASP A 149 -24.01 15.18 3.33
N ASN A 150 -24.40 16.37 3.77
CA ASN A 150 -23.48 17.32 4.38
C ASN A 150 -23.42 17.15 5.91
N ILE A 151 -22.21 17.34 6.45
CA ILE A 151 -21.93 17.57 7.86
C ILE A 151 -21.32 18.96 7.94
N ILE A 152 -21.94 19.83 8.73
CA ILE A 152 -21.50 21.21 8.89
C ILE A 152 -21.20 21.43 10.35
N LYS A 153 -20.00 21.92 10.64
CA LYS A 153 -19.55 22.23 11.99
C LYS A 153 -18.90 23.60 12.00
N ARG A 154 -19.05 24.34 13.10
CA ARG A 154 -18.20 25.51 13.35
C ARG A 154 -16.74 25.08 13.34
N VAL A 155 -15.89 25.81 12.62
CA VAL A 155 -14.43 25.62 12.73
C VAL A 155 -13.99 26.01 14.13
N TYR A 156 -14.43 27.18 14.58
CA TYR A 156 -14.17 27.72 15.92
C TYR A 156 -15.51 27.98 16.64
N PRO A 157 -15.93 27.13 17.58
CA PRO A 157 -17.19 27.30 18.31
C PRO A 157 -17.29 28.61 19.09
N LEU A 158 -16.14 29.20 19.47
CA LEU A 158 -16.03 30.42 20.27
C LEU A 158 -15.70 31.67 19.43
N GLN A 159 -15.80 31.60 18.10
CA GLN A 159 -15.57 32.76 17.23
C GLN A 159 -16.54 33.88 17.59
N ALA A 160 -16.02 35.00 18.09
CA ALA A 160 -16.81 36.17 18.47
C ALA A 160 -17.09 37.09 17.26
N GLU A 161 -16.10 37.25 16.39
CA GLU A 161 -16.17 38.13 15.22
C GLU A 161 -16.77 37.41 14.02
N LYS A 162 -17.69 38.09 13.33
CA LYS A 162 -18.34 37.57 12.13
C LYS A 162 -17.63 38.11 10.90
N GLU A 163 -17.43 37.23 9.92
CA GLU A 163 -16.82 37.58 8.64
C GLU A 163 -17.87 37.75 7.53
N PRO A 164 -17.58 38.49 6.45
CA PRO A 164 -18.45 38.54 5.28
C PRO A 164 -18.72 37.15 4.72
N CYS A 165 -19.98 36.85 4.45
CA CYS A 165 -20.39 35.52 3.97
C CYS A 165 -19.83 35.24 2.58
N ASP A 166 -19.12 34.13 2.42
CA ASP A 166 -18.49 33.75 1.17
C ASP A 166 -19.44 33.50 0.02
N LYS A 167 -20.70 33.18 0.33
CA LYS A 167 -21.69 32.86 -0.69
C LYS A 167 -22.44 34.08 -1.20
N CYS A 168 -23.04 34.86 -0.31
CA CYS A 168 -23.84 36.02 -0.72
C CYS A 168 -23.04 37.32 -0.75
N LYS A 169 -21.88 37.39 -0.09
CA LYS A 169 -21.04 38.59 0.06
C LYS A 169 -21.76 39.84 0.62
N VAL A 170 -22.98 39.68 1.14
CA VAL A 170 -23.83 40.76 1.67
C VAL A 170 -24.03 40.68 3.18
N ARG A 171 -24.17 39.47 3.73
CA ARG A 171 -24.42 39.24 5.17
C ARG A 171 -23.14 38.78 5.87
N TYR A 172 -23.08 38.93 7.19
CA TYR A 172 -21.99 38.42 8.00
C TYR A 172 -22.32 37.06 8.62
N GLY A 173 -21.29 36.23 8.80
CA GLY A 173 -21.39 34.83 9.16
C GLY A 173 -20.21 34.36 10.00
N TYR A 174 -20.08 33.05 10.17
CA TYR A 174 -18.87 32.50 10.77
C TYR A 174 -18.42 31.25 10.04
N ASP A 175 -17.25 30.77 10.42
CA ASP A 175 -16.53 29.76 9.68
C ASP A 175 -17.13 28.39 9.93
N TYR A 176 -17.50 27.74 8.85
CA TYR A 176 -18.05 26.40 8.85
C TYR A 176 -17.14 25.45 8.08
N LEU A 177 -16.77 24.35 8.72
CA LEU A 177 -16.23 23.18 8.07
C LEU A 177 -17.39 22.36 7.48
N ILE A 178 -17.41 22.27 6.16
CA ILE A 178 -18.36 21.49 5.37
C ILE A 178 -17.66 20.19 4.95
N MET A 179 -18.26 19.06 5.34
CA MET A 179 -17.78 17.72 5.00
C MET A 179 -18.94 16.89 4.45
N LYS A 180 -18.65 15.85 3.68
CA LYS A 180 -19.66 14.85 3.30
C LYS A 180 -19.79 13.77 4.37
N ARG A 181 -21.02 13.33 4.66
CA ARG A 181 -21.33 12.12 5.43
C ARG A 181 -20.74 10.93 4.69
N TYR A 182 -20.10 10.03 5.43
CA TYR A 182 -19.56 8.80 4.86
C TYR A 182 -20.74 7.89 4.50
N LYS A 183 -21.00 7.69 3.21
CA LYS A 183 -21.81 6.55 2.77
C LYS A 183 -20.90 5.33 2.83
N HIS A 184 -21.11 4.47 3.82
CA HIS A 184 -20.56 3.14 3.75
C HIS A 184 -21.24 2.47 2.55
N ASN A 185 -20.55 2.35 1.41
CA ASN A 185 -21.11 1.67 0.24
C ASN A 185 -21.60 0.29 0.69
N GLU A 186 -22.91 0.09 0.60
CA GLU A 186 -23.61 -1.17 0.78
C GLU A 186 -23.47 -2.05 -0.48
N GLN A 187 -22.31 -1.99 -1.12
CA GLN A 187 -21.96 -2.80 -2.28
C GLN A 187 -21.01 -3.91 -1.82
N ARG A 188 -21.57 -4.86 -1.05
CA ARG A 188 -21.04 -6.22 -0.86
C ARG A 188 -22.20 -7.17 -0.56
N ARG A 189 -23.14 -7.26 -1.49
CA ARG A 189 -23.87 -8.50 -1.75
C ARG A 189 -23.88 -8.65 -3.27
N ASP A 190 -23.59 -9.85 -3.71
CA ASP A 190 -23.64 -10.32 -5.09
C ASP A 190 -22.39 -10.03 -5.94
N SER A 191 -21.36 -10.84 -5.70
CA SER A 191 -20.51 -11.49 -6.72
C SER A 191 -19.78 -12.67 -6.07
#